data_AF-A0A7J8JV30-F1
#
_entry.id   AF-A0A7J8JV30-F1
#
_cell.length_a   1.000
_cell.length_b   1.000
_cell.length_c   1.000
_cell.angle_alpha   90.00
_cell.angle_beta   90.00
_cell.angle_gamma   90.00
#
_symmetry.space_group_name_H-M   'P 1'
#
loop_
_entity.id
_entity.type
_entity.pdbx_description
1 polymer ?
#
loop_
_entity_poly.entity_id
_entity_poly.type
_entity_poly.pdbx_seq_one_letter_code
_entity_poly.pdbx_strand_id
1 'polypeptide(L)'
;MRRQGQARDTDPLKLKLLDWTEGKERNIRALLSTLHTVLWDGESRWTPVGMADLVTPEQVKKQYRRAVLVVHPDKAVGQPYEQQARMIFMELSDAWSEFESQGARPLF
;
A
#
# COMPACT_ATOMS: atom_id res chain seq x y z
N MET A 1 -11.42 24.03 -6.39
CA MET A 1 -12.26 23.63 -5.23
C MET A 1 -13.15 22.44 -5.62
N ARG A 2 -12.76 21.21 -5.30
CA ARG A 2 -13.59 20.00 -5.48
C ARG A 2 -13.59 19.09 -4.23
N ARG A 3 -13.27 19.65 -3.05
CA ARG A 3 -12.97 18.85 -1.84
C ARG A 3 -14.01 18.90 -0.72
N GLN A 4 -15.12 19.63 -0.89
CA GLN A 4 -16.05 19.86 0.23
C GLN A 4 -17.36 19.06 0.17
N GLY A 5 -17.60 18.27 -0.90
CA GLY A 5 -18.85 17.52 -1.08
C GLY A 5 -18.82 16.04 -0.68
N GLN A 6 -17.64 15.42 -0.58
CA GLN A 6 -17.51 13.97 -0.41
C GLN A 6 -17.24 13.52 1.04
N ALA A 7 -16.87 14.45 1.92
CA ALA A 7 -16.33 14.12 3.24
C ALA A 7 -17.38 13.84 4.33
N ARG A 8 -18.69 14.02 4.07
CA ARG A 8 -19.70 13.93 5.14
C ARG A 8 -20.18 12.51 5.45
N ASP A 9 -19.99 11.54 4.56
CA ASP A 9 -20.41 10.13 4.73
C ASP A 9 -19.31 9.10 4.38
N THR A 10 -18.06 9.54 4.26
CA THR A 10 -16.97 8.63 3.90
C THR A 10 -16.40 7.97 5.15
N ASP A 11 -16.52 6.63 5.21
CA ASP A 11 -15.88 5.74 6.19
C ASP A 11 -14.46 6.23 6.57
N PRO A 12 -14.16 6.46 7.87
CA PRO A 12 -12.84 6.95 8.32
C PRO A 12 -11.67 6.11 7.80
N LEU A 13 -11.87 4.80 7.63
CA LEU A 13 -10.86 3.92 7.05
C LEU A 13 -10.59 4.27 5.59
N LYS A 14 -11.65 4.53 4.80
CA LYS A 14 -11.50 4.95 3.40
C LYS A 14 -10.79 6.29 3.29
N LEU A 15 -11.09 7.25 4.17
CA LEU A 15 -10.38 8.53 4.21
C LEU A 15 -8.89 8.34 4.50
N LYS A 16 -8.54 7.54 5.51
CA LYS A 16 -7.14 7.22 5.83
C LYS A 16 -6.39 6.63 4.65
N LEU A 17 -7.03 5.74 3.88
CA LEU A 17 -6.40 5.12 2.72
C LEU A 17 -6.33 6.05 1.51
N LEU A 18 -7.34 6.89 1.29
CA LEU A 18 -7.29 7.94 0.27
C LEU A 18 -6.15 8.92 0.52
N ASP A 19 -5.97 9.35 1.78
CA ASP A 19 -4.86 10.24 2.16
C ASP A 19 -3.49 9.56 1.98
N TRP A 20 -3.43 8.24 2.15
CA TRP A 20 -2.20 7.48 1.94
C TRP A 20 -1.83 7.32 0.48
N THR A 21 -2.81 7.11 -0.40
CA THR A 21 -2.59 6.93 -1.84
C THR A 21 -2.44 8.24 -2.58
N GLU A 22 -2.96 9.36 -2.07
CA GLU A 22 -2.88 10.67 -2.72
C GLU A 22 -1.42 11.05 -3.08
N GLY A 23 -1.19 11.28 -4.37
CA GLY A 23 0.12 11.63 -4.93
C GLY A 23 1.12 10.48 -4.99
N LYS A 24 0.70 9.26 -4.65
CA LYS A 24 1.49 8.02 -4.68
C LYS A 24 0.82 6.94 -5.52
N GLU A 25 -0.28 7.26 -6.19
CA GLU A 25 -1.05 6.33 -6.99
C GLU A 25 -0.12 5.66 -8.00
N ARG A 26 -0.12 4.32 -8.01
CA ARG A 26 0.74 3.50 -8.88
C ARG A 26 2.25 3.65 -8.67
N ASN A 27 2.70 4.37 -7.64
CA ASN A 27 4.11 4.41 -7.26
C ASN A 27 4.40 3.37 -6.17
N ILE A 28 4.73 2.14 -6.60
CA ILE A 28 4.95 1.02 -5.70
C ILE A 28 6.02 1.29 -4.62
N ARG A 29 7.05 2.09 -4.94
CA ARG A 29 8.10 2.43 -3.97
C ARG A 29 7.58 3.34 -2.86
N ALA A 30 6.83 4.37 -3.23
CA ALA A 30 6.22 5.30 -2.28
C ALA A 30 5.20 4.59 -1.38
N LEU A 31 4.37 3.71 -1.97
CA LEU A 31 3.39 2.91 -1.22
C LEU A 31 4.08 1.97 -0.23
N LEU A 32 5.09 1.21 -0.65
CA LEU A 32 5.82 0.30 0.25
C LEU A 32 6.55 1.04 1.38
N SER A 33 7.24 2.14 1.07
CA SER A 33 7.99 2.90 2.08
C SER A 33 7.09 3.52 3.16
N THR A 34 5.83 3.82 2.82
CA THR A 34 4.85 4.41 3.73
C THR A 34 3.77 3.44 4.20
N LEU A 35 3.84 2.15 3.86
CA LEU A 35 2.81 1.16 4.20
C LEU A 35 2.51 1.10 5.71
N HIS A 36 3.53 1.26 6.54
CA HIS A 36 3.41 1.22 8.00
C HIS A 36 2.47 2.29 8.58
N THR A 37 2.20 3.38 7.86
CA THR A 37 1.30 4.45 8.34
C THR A 37 -0.18 4.07 8.21
N VAL A 38 -0.48 3.04 7.41
CA VAL A 38 -1.84 2.59 7.13
C VAL A 38 -2.11 1.14 7.49
N LEU A 39 -1.22 0.48 8.22
CA LEU A 39 -1.56 -0.81 8.82
C LEU A 39 -2.49 -0.61 10.04
N TRP A 40 -3.12 -1.70 10.46
CA TRP A 40 -3.93 -1.75 11.68
C TRP A 40 -3.03 -1.91 12.91
N ASP A 41 -3.59 -1.56 14.07
CA ASP A 41 -2.88 -1.70 15.34
C ASP A 41 -2.56 -3.17 15.64
N GLY A 42 -1.35 -3.43 16.12
CA GLY A 42 -0.87 -4.78 16.45
C GLY A 42 -0.22 -5.55 15.28
N GLU A 43 -0.19 -5.00 14.06
CA GLU A 43 0.59 -5.59 12.98
C GLU A 43 2.10 -5.43 13.25
N SER A 44 2.78 -6.54 13.51
CA SER A 44 4.20 -6.60 13.90
C SER A 44 5.09 -7.31 12.89
N ARG A 45 4.51 -7.93 11.85
CA ARG A 45 5.23 -8.68 10.82
C ARG A 45 5.81 -7.76 9.74
N TRP A 46 5.35 -6.51 9.68
CA TRP A 46 5.90 -5.49 8.78
C TRP A 46 6.99 -4.68 9.46
N THR A 47 8.16 -4.62 8.83
CA THR A 47 9.23 -3.70 9.21
C THR A 47 9.21 -2.55 8.21
N PRO A 48 9.12 -1.27 8.65
CA PRO A 48 9.22 -0.14 7.75
C PRO A 48 10.46 -0.21 6.87
N VAL A 49 10.31 0.13 5.59
CA VAL A 49 11.38 0.11 4.59
C VAL A 49 11.62 1.52 4.07
N GLY A 50 12.89 1.91 3.96
CA GLY A 50 13.25 3.21 3.41
C GLY A 50 13.34 3.17 1.88
N MET A 51 13.41 4.35 1.25
CA MET A 51 13.66 4.45 -0.20
C MET A 51 15.01 3.83 -0.61
N ALA A 52 16.00 3.83 0.29
CA ALA A 52 17.30 3.18 0.07
C ALA A 52 17.17 1.65 -0.11
N ASP A 53 16.14 1.03 0.47
CA ASP A 53 15.85 -0.40 0.35
C ASP A 53 14.92 -0.72 -0.83
N LEU A 54 14.69 0.25 -1.72
CA LEU A 54 13.75 0.18 -2.84
C LEU A 54 14.35 0.75 -4.14
N VAL A 55 15.68 0.79 -4.24
CA VAL A 55 16.39 1.37 -5.39
C VAL A 55 16.28 0.44 -6.60
N THR A 56 16.67 -0.83 -6.44
CA THR A 56 16.69 -1.80 -7.54
C THR A 56 15.35 -2.54 -7.68
N PRO A 57 15.03 -3.06 -8.87
CA PRO A 57 13.80 -3.82 -9.09
C PRO A 57 13.68 -5.05 -8.19
N GLU A 58 14.80 -5.74 -7.91
CA GLU A 58 14.84 -6.92 -7.03
C GLU A 58 14.50 -6.55 -5.59
N GLN A 59 14.98 -5.40 -5.13
CA GLN A 59 14.64 -4.87 -3.81
C GLN A 59 13.14 -4.57 -3.72
N VAL A 60 12.58 -3.87 -4.71
CA VAL A 60 11.13 -3.59 -4.77
C VAL A 60 10.32 -4.90 -4.78
N LYS A 61 10.69 -5.86 -5.63
CA LYS A 61 10.04 -7.18 -5.72
C LYS A 61 10.06 -7.93 -4.39
N LYS A 62 11.19 -7.92 -3.69
CA LYS A 62 11.34 -8.54 -2.38
C LYS A 62 10.40 -7.92 -1.35
N GLN A 63 10.36 -6.58 -1.27
CA GLN A 63 9.51 -5.89 -0.30
C GLN A 63 8.02 -5.99 -0.65
N TYR A 64 7.66 -5.93 -1.94
CA TYR A 64 6.29 -6.16 -2.40
C TYR A 64 5.76 -7.53 -1.97
N ARG A 65 6.52 -8.61 -2.20
CA ARG A 65 6.14 -9.96 -1.77
C ARG A 65 5.92 -10.06 -0.26
N ARG A 66 6.77 -9.40 0.54
CA ARG A 66 6.60 -9.33 2.01
C ARG A 66 5.32 -8.58 2.39
N ALA A 67 5.08 -7.42 1.76
CA ALA A 67 3.89 -6.60 2.03
C ALA A 67 2.60 -7.38 1.72
N VAL A 68 2.54 -8.04 0.56
CA VAL A 68 1.40 -8.89 0.17
C VAL A 68 1.12 -9.98 1.19
N LEU A 69 2.14 -10.62 1.77
CA LEU A 69 1.94 -11.64 2.81
C LEU A 69 1.39 -11.09 4.13
N VAL A 70 1.63 -9.81 4.43
CA VAL A 70 1.10 -9.09 5.59
C VAL A 70 -0.38 -8.77 5.37
N VAL A 71 -0.72 -8.22 4.21
CA VAL A 71 -2.07 -7.72 3.91
C VAL A 71 -2.95 -8.67 3.10
N HIS A 72 -2.57 -9.95 2.98
CA HIS A 72 -3.31 -10.91 2.17
C HIS A 72 -4.75 -11.08 2.66
N PRO A 73 -5.78 -10.96 1.78
CA PRO A 73 -7.19 -11.06 2.16
C PRO A 73 -7.52 -12.34 2.94
N ASP A 74 -7.02 -13.50 2.51
CA ASP A 74 -7.28 -14.79 3.18
C ASP A 74 -6.88 -14.80 4.66
N LYS A 75 -5.83 -14.07 5.04
CA LYS A 75 -5.38 -14.01 6.44
C LYS A 75 -6.16 -12.99 7.26
N ALA A 76 -6.89 -12.10 6.61
CA ALA A 76 -7.67 -11.06 7.23
C ALA A 76 -9.17 -11.41 7.33
N VAL A 77 -9.60 -12.55 6.78
CA VAL A 77 -11.01 -12.99 6.82
C VAL A 77 -11.51 -13.05 8.27
N GLY A 78 -12.62 -12.37 8.53
CA GLY A 78 -13.25 -12.30 9.85
C GLY A 78 -12.50 -11.43 10.87
N GLN A 79 -11.43 -10.75 10.47
CA GLN A 79 -10.69 -9.83 11.34
C GLN A 79 -11.28 -8.42 11.24
N PRO A 80 -11.17 -7.60 12.32
CA PRO A 80 -11.64 -6.20 12.29
C PRO A 80 -11.01 -5.35 11.16
N TYR A 81 -9.83 -5.74 10.70
CA TYR A 81 -9.07 -5.06 9.65
C TYR A 81 -9.24 -5.70 8.26
N GLU A 82 -10.22 -6.59 8.05
CA GLU A 82 -10.42 -7.28 6.77
C GLU A 82 -10.55 -6.30 5.59
N GLN A 83 -11.41 -5.29 5.74
CA GLN A 83 -11.64 -4.29 4.69
C GLN A 83 -10.36 -3.48 4.41
N GLN A 84 -9.60 -3.14 5.45
CA GLN A 84 -8.34 -2.41 5.35
C GLN A 84 -7.28 -3.22 4.59
N ALA A 85 -7.11 -4.49 4.95
CA ALA A 85 -6.20 -5.41 4.28
C ALA A 85 -6.53 -5.58 2.80
N ARG A 86 -7.81 -5.78 2.47
CA ARG A 86 -8.28 -5.89 1.07
C ARG A 86 -7.94 -4.64 0.26
N MET A 87 -8.23 -3.44 0.78
CA MET A 87 -7.96 -2.19 0.07
C MET A 87 -6.47 -1.94 -0.16
N ILE A 88 -5.63 -2.18 0.86
CA ILE A 88 -4.18 -2.06 0.73
C ILE A 88 -3.63 -3.07 -0.27
N PHE A 89 -4.11 -4.32 -0.22
CA PHE A 89 -3.68 -5.37 -1.15
C PHE A 89 -3.98 -4.99 -2.60
N MET A 90 -5.18 -4.48 -2.88
CA MET A 90 -5.55 -4.05 -4.24
C MET A 90 -4.63 -2.92 -4.73
N GLU A 91 -4.42 -1.87 -3.93
CA GLU A 91 -3.56 -0.75 -4.32
C GLU A 91 -2.11 -1.19 -4.58
N LEU A 92 -1.55 -2.05 -3.72
CA LEU A 92 -0.21 -2.59 -3.93
C LEU A 92 -0.12 -3.46 -5.19
N SER A 93 -1.17 -4.23 -5.49
CA SER A 93 -1.21 -5.11 -6.66
C SER A 93 -1.31 -4.32 -7.96
N ASP A 94 -2.11 -3.25 -7.98
CA ASP A 94 -2.24 -2.35 -9.11
C ASP A 94 -0.94 -1.60 -9.37
N ALA A 95 -0.32 -1.05 -8.33
CA ALA A 95 0.97 -0.36 -8.44
C ALA A 95 2.11 -1.30 -8.84
N TRP A 96 2.11 -2.55 -8.36
CA TRP A 96 3.07 -3.56 -8.80
C TRP A 96 2.89 -3.93 -10.27
N SER A 97 1.64 -4.10 -10.72
CA SER A 97 1.34 -4.40 -12.12
C SER A 97 1.80 -3.28 -13.05
N GLU A 98 1.61 -2.02 -12.67
CA GLU A 98 2.14 -0.86 -13.40
C GLU A 98 3.68 -0.83 -13.38
N PHE A 99 4.31 -1.13 -12.25
CA PHE A 99 5.77 -1.19 -12.16
C PHE A 99 6.37 -2.25 -13.11
N GLU A 100 5.73 -3.43 -13.19
CA GLU A 100 6.14 -4.48 -14.13
C GLU A 100 5.89 -4.08 -15.59
N SER A 101 4.74 -3.45 -15.89
CA SER A 101 4.41 -3.02 -17.26
C SER A 101 5.37 -1.95 -17.80
N GLN A 102 5.92 -1.12 -16.93
CA GLN A 102 6.94 -0.12 -17.27
C GLN A 102 8.37 -0.70 -17.41
N GLY A 103 8.51 -2.02 -17.24
CA GLY A 103 9.77 -2.75 -17.40
C GLY A 103 10.59 -2.87 -16.12
N ALA A 104 9.97 -2.67 -14.95
CA ALA A 104 10.60 -2.81 -13.64
C ALA A 104 11.96 -2.09 -13.57
N ARG A 105 11.95 -0.76 -13.76
CA ARG A 105 13.17 0.03 -13.88
C ARG A 105 13.77 0.38 -12.52
N PRO A 106 15.11 0.50 -12.40
CA PRO A 106 15.75 1.13 -11.24
C PRO A 106 15.23 2.56 -11.02
N LEU A 107 15.46 3.10 -9.82
CA LEU A 107 15.01 4.46 -9.48
C LEU A 107 15.81 5.56 -10.20
N PHE A 108 17.01 5.23 -10.71
CA PHE A 108 17.92 6.12 -11.44
C PHE A 108 18.71 5.34 -12.48
#